data_AF-A0A7C6S1Q0-F1
#
_entry.id   AF-A0A7C6S1Q0-F1
#
_cell.length_a   1.000
_cell.length_b   1.000
_cell.length_c   1.000
_cell.angle_alpha   90.00
_cell.angle_beta   90.00
_cell.angle_gamma   90.00
#
_symmetry.space_group_name_H-M   'P 1'
#
loop_
_entity.id
_entity.type
_entity.pdbx_description
1 polymer ?
#
loop_
_entity_poly.entity_id
_entity_poly.type
_entity_poly.pdbx_seq_one_letter_code
_entity_poly.pdbx_strand_id
1 'polypeptide(L)' 'MTKRIKILLLTAIALMASSLVMAQLKYEKTDANVFGHVTSNNKHVPFANILVKGTNRGVSTDETGHYMLIDLPVLVGKRL' A
#
# COMPACT_ATOMS: atom_id res chain seq x y z
N MET A 1 -9.82 -18.09 -41.23
CA MET A 1 -8.73 -17.39 -40.52
C MET A 1 -9.25 -16.31 -39.56
N THR A 2 -10.14 -15.43 -40.02
CA THR A 2 -10.70 -14.30 -39.23
C THR A 2 -11.47 -14.70 -37.96
N LYS A 3 -12.23 -15.81 -37.96
CA LYS A 3 -12.98 -16.27 -36.77
C LYS A 3 -12.07 -16.66 -35.59
N ARG A 4 -10.95 -17.33 -35.86
CA ARG A 4 -9.97 -17.75 -34.83
C ARG A 4 -9.27 -16.54 -34.21
N ILE A 5 -8.93 -15.54 -35.03
CA ILE A 5 -8.34 -14.27 -34.57
C ILE A 5 -9.32 -13.50 -33.67
N LYS A 6 -10.61 -13.43 -34.04
CA LYS A 6 -11.63 -12.80 -33.21
C LYS A 6 -11.82 -13.50 -31.85
N ILE A 7 -11.78 -14.83 -31.83
CA ILE A 7 -11.85 -15.61 -30.59
C ILE A 7 -10.64 -15.31 -29.69
N LEU A 8 -9.43 -15.30 -30.24
CA LEU A 8 -8.22 -14.98 -29.49
C LEU A 8 -8.25 -13.56 -28.91
N LEU A 9 -8.71 -12.57 -29.68
CA LEU A 9 -8.88 -11.19 -29.21
C LEU A 9 -9.91 -11.09 -28.08
N LEU A 10 -11.05 -11.76 -28.20
CA LEU A 10 -12.08 -11.80 -27.15
C LEU A 10 -11.55 -12.43 -25.86
N THR A 11 -10.79 -13.53 -25.95
CA THR A 11 -10.21 -14.18 -24.78
C THR A 11 -9.16 -13.30 -24.09
N ALA A 12 -8.33 -12.58 -24.86
CA ALA A 12 -7.33 -11.67 -24.31
C ALA A 12 -7.99 -10.49 -23.57
N ILE A 13 -9.07 -9.92 -24.14
CA ILE A 13 -9.85 -8.85 -23.51
C ILE A 13 -10.49 -9.34 -22.20
N ALA A 14 -11.06 -10.55 -22.20
CA ALA A 14 -11.67 -11.14 -21.00
C ALA A 14 -10.64 -11.38 -19.88
N LEU A 15 -9.44 -11.88 -20.22
CA LEU A 15 -8.33 -12.05 -19.28
C LEU A 15 -7.88 -10.70 -18.69
N MET A 16 -7.72 -9.66 -19.52
CA MET A 16 -7.38 -8.32 -19.04
C MET A 16 -8.46 -7.74 -18.12
N ALA A 17 -9.73 -7.90 -18.47
CA ALA A 17 -10.85 -7.43 -17.64
C ALA A 17 -10.88 -8.08 -16.25
N SER A 18 -10.54 -9.37 -16.14
CA SER A 18 -10.51 -10.08 -14.86
C SER A 18 -9.45 -9.53 -13.88
N SER A 19 -8.32 -9.03 -14.38
CA SER A 19 -7.26 -8.45 -13.55
C SER A 19 -7.67 -7.15 -12.85
N LEU A 20 -8.62 -6.39 -13.42
CA LEU A 20 -9.12 -5.14 -12.86
C LEU A 20 -10.00 -5.36 -11.61
N VAL A 21 -10.67 -6.50 -11.50
CA VAL A 21 -11.57 -6.82 -10.37
C VAL A 21 -10.78 -7.13 -9.09
N MET A 22 -9.59 -7.72 -9.21
CA MET A 22 -8.78 -8.13 -8.05
C MET A 22 -8.03 -6.98 -7.36
N ALA A 23 -7.97 -5.79 -7.97
CA ALA A 23 -7.16 -4.67 -7.50
C ALA A 23 -7.85 -3.78 -6.45
N GLN A 24 -9.08 -4.08 -6.03
CA GLN A 24 -9.87 -3.17 -5.19
C GLN A 24 -9.72 -3.43 -3.69
N LEU A 25 -8.51 -3.26 -3.14
CA LEU A 25 -8.41 -2.96 -1.71
C LEU A 25 -8.96 -1.54 -1.51
N LYS A 26 -10.15 -1.44 -0.91
CA LYS A 26 -10.74 -0.14 -0.56
C LYS A 26 -10.06 0.37 0.70
N TYR A 27 -9.39 1.50 0.57
CA TYR A 27 -8.86 2.27 1.69
C TYR A 27 -9.78 3.46 1.94
N GLU A 28 -10.19 3.65 3.18
CA GLU A 28 -10.82 4.89 3.61
C GLU A 28 -9.75 5.89 4.04
N LYS A 29 -9.89 7.12 3.55
CA LYS A 29 -9.07 8.23 4.03
C LYS A 29 -9.50 8.55 5.45
N THR A 30 -8.52 8.75 6.32
CA THR A 30 -8.74 9.20 7.69
C THR A 30 -7.74 10.32 7.99
N ASP A 31 -7.94 11.01 9.10
CA ASP A 31 -7.04 12.02 9.67
C ASP A 31 -6.08 11.42 10.72
N ALA A 32 -5.93 10.09 10.73
CA ALA A 32 -5.07 9.39 11.68
C ALA A 32 -3.58 9.70 11.43
N ASN A 33 -2.92 10.24 12.45
CA ASN A 33 -1.50 10.58 12.43
C ASN A 33 -0.73 9.74 13.45
N VAL A 34 0.47 9.26 13.07
CA VAL A 34 1.37 8.49 13.94
C VAL A 34 2.77 9.10 13.86
N PHE A 35 3.31 9.51 15.00
CA PHE A 35 4.65 10.09 15.11
C PHE A 35 5.42 9.43 16.25
N GLY A 36 6.75 9.53 16.21
CA GLY A 36 7.60 8.94 17.23
C GLY A 36 9.07 8.96 16.84
N HIS A 37 9.86 8.12 17.48
CA HIS A 37 11.27 7.94 17.18
C HIS A 37 11.70 6.47 17.26
N VAL A 38 12.73 6.10 16.51
CA VAL A 38 13.31 4.75 16.52
C VAL A 38 14.60 4.77 17.34
N THR A 39 14.72 3.82 18.28
CA THR A 39 15.92 3.68 19.10
C THR A 39 16.43 2.24 19.11
N SER A 40 17.75 2.09 19.27
CA SER A 40 18.42 0.83 19.57
C SER A 40 19.43 1.08 20.67
N ASN A 41 19.34 0.34 21.79
CA ASN A 41 20.18 0.56 22.98
C ASN A 41 20.19 2.03 23.46
N ASN A 42 18.99 2.62 23.59
CA ASN A 42 18.77 4.02 23.98
C ASN A 42 19.42 5.08 23.07
N LYS A 43 19.83 4.72 21.84
CA LYS A 43 20.33 5.67 20.84
C LYS A 43 19.36 5.78 19.68
N HIS A 44 19.13 7.00 19.19
CA HIS A 44 18.29 7.24 18.03
C HIS A 44 18.91 6.66 16.76
N VAL A 45 18.07 6.05 15.93
CA VAL A 45 18.47 5.41 14.67
C VAL A 45 17.99 6.28 13.51
N PRO A 46 18.91 6.93 12.76
CA PRO A 46 18.55 7.71 11.58
C PRO A 46 18.27 6.79 10.38
N PHE A 47 17.42 7.26 9.46
CA PHE A 47 17.09 6.59 8.19
C PHE A 47 16.52 5.18 8.33
N ALA A 48 15.94 4.83 9.48
CA ALA A 48 15.23 3.58 9.68
C ALA A 48 13.90 3.62 8.92
N ASN A 49 13.58 2.56 8.18
CA ASN A 49 12.31 2.48 7.43
C ASN A 49 11.18 1.92 8.30
N ILE A 50 10.11 2.68 8.44
CA ILE A 50 8.84 2.27 9.07
C ILE A 50 7.81 2.02 7.97
N LEU A 51 7.23 0.81 7.94
CA LEU A 51 6.17 0.44 6.99
C LEU A 51 4.89 0.08 7.72
N VAL A 52 3.75 0.59 7.24
CA VAL A 52 2.44 0.25 7.78
C VAL A 52 1.97 -1.04 7.09
N LYS A 53 1.92 -2.12 7.87
CA LYS A 53 1.55 -3.46 7.39
C LYS A 53 0.20 -3.46 6.67
N GLY A 54 0.15 -4.10 5.51
CA GLY A 54 -1.07 -4.20 4.71
C GLY A 54 -1.39 -2.92 3.92
N THR A 55 -0.47 -1.96 3.88
CA THR A 55 -0.55 -0.76 3.05
C THR A 55 0.77 -0.58 2.28
N ASN A 56 0.81 0.35 1.34
CA ASN A 56 2.05 0.82 0.69
C ASN A 56 2.61 2.09 1.36
N ARG A 57 2.15 2.42 2.57
CA ARG A 57 2.55 3.63 3.30
C ARG A 57 3.74 3.32 4.19
N GLY A 58 4.71 4.22 4.19
CA GLY A 58 5.88 4.15 5.04
C GLY A 58 6.62 5.48 5.07
N VAL A 59 7.57 5.59 5.98
CA VAL A 59 8.43 6.76 6.17
C VAL A 59 9.79 6.30 6.68
N SER A 60 10.85 7.05 6.36
CA SER A 60 12.17 6.86 6.97
C SER A 60 12.36 7.87 8.10
N THR A 61 13.01 7.48 9.19
CA THR A 61 13.38 8.47 10.23
C THR A 61 14.33 9.52 9.67
N ASP A 62 14.25 10.73 10.21
CA ASP A 62 15.21 11.80 9.93
C ASP A 62 16.58 11.56 10.60
N GLU A 63 17.50 12.52 10.47
CA GLU A 63 18.84 12.47 11.05
C GLU A 63 18.83 12.35 12.59
N THR A 64 17.75 12.76 13.25
CA THR A 64 17.57 12.69 14.71
C THR A 64 16.82 11.43 15.15
N GLY A 65 16.43 10.56 14.21
CA GLY A 65 15.71 9.32 14.46
C GLY A 65 14.19 9.49 14.68
N HIS A 66 13.62 10.65 14.37
CA HIS A 66 12.18 10.92 14.48
C HIS A 66 11.45 10.65 13.17
N TYR A 67 10.16 10.30 13.26
CA TYR A 67 9.30 10.08 12.10
C TYR A 67 7.89 10.61 12.33
N MET A 68 7.19 10.88 11.22
CA MET A 68 5.77 11.22 11.21
C MET A 68 5.09 10.64 9.98
N LEU A 69 3.97 9.95 10.20
CA LEU A 69 3.02 9.50 9.20
C LEU A 69 1.72 10.26 9.40
N ILE A 70 1.27 10.97 8.37
CA ILE A 70 0.02 11.72 8.38
C ILE A 70 -1.03 11.07 7.48
N ASP A 71 -2.31 11.24 7.82
CA ASP A 71 -3.46 10.78 7.03
C ASP A 71 -3.38 9.29 6.66
N LEU A 72 -3.14 8.44 7.65
CA LEU A 72 -3.04 7.00 7.44
C LEU A 72 -4.39 6.40 7.04
N PRO A 73 -4.43 5.53 6.02
CA PRO A 73 -5.68 4.92 5.59
C PRO A 73 -6.08 3.75 6.50
N VAL A 74 -7.38 3.47 6.55
CA VAL A 74 -7.90 2.22 7.12
C VAL A 74 -8.38 1.31 6.01
N LEU A 75 -8.08 0.01 6.12
CA LEU A 75 -8.62 -1.01 5.20
C LEU A 75 -10.11 -1.21 5.47
N VAL A 76 -10.95 -0.97 4.46
CA VAL A 76 -12.39 -1.18 4.56
C VAL A 76 -12.69 -2.68 4.61
N GLY A 77 -13.45 -3.11 5.62
CA GLY A 77 -13.96 -4.48 5.73
C GLY A 77 -13.08 -5.49 6.47
N LYS A 78 -11.89 -5.10 6.96
CA LYS A 78 -11.13 -5.90 7.95
C LYS A 78 -11.34 -5.29 9.34
N ARG A 79 -12.26 -5.86 10.13
CA ARG A 79 -12.24 -5.67 11.59
C ARG A 79 -11.12 -6.54 12.16
N LEU A 80 -10.28 -5.95 13.02
CA LEU A 80 -9.28 -6.66 13.80
C LEU A 80 -9.96 -7.65 14.76
#